data_AF-A0A1V5XJF6-F1
#
_entry.id   AF-A0A1V5XJF6-F1
#
_cell.length_a   1.000
_cell.length_b   1.000
_cell.length_c   1.000
_cell.angle_alpha   90.00
_cell.angle_beta   90.00
_cell.angle_gamma   90.00
#
_symmetry.space_group_name_H-M   'P 1'
#
loop_
_entity.id
_entity.type
_entity.pdbx_description
1 polymer ?
#
loop_
_entity_poly.entity_id
_entity_poly.type
_entity_poly.pdbx_seq_one_letter_code
_entity_poly.pdbx_strand_id
1 'polypeptide(L)'
;MTEKVLKAIKTERKRQDDKWGDQSGNHPFEWMSILGEEFGELCEAVNETCFHNPTHPEKGGLDKIYKEAIHVAAVATALAEAVLQTPCTD
;
A
#
# COMPACT_ATOMS: atom_id res chain seq x y z
N MET A 1 -11.53 -5.39 15.78
CA MET A 1 -10.86 -4.30 15.05
C MET A 1 -9.99 -4.85 13.92
N THR A 2 -9.12 -5.83 14.19
CA THR A 2 -8.29 -6.52 13.19
C THR A 2 -9.07 -7.00 11.97
N GLU A 3 -10.21 -7.67 12.16
CA GLU A 3 -11.06 -8.12 11.03
C GLU A 3 -11.52 -6.99 10.10
N LYS A 4 -11.79 -5.80 10.65
CA LYS A 4 -12.15 -4.62 9.83
C LYS A 4 -10.97 -4.16 8.98
N VAL A 5 -9.76 -4.19 9.56
CA VAL A 5 -8.50 -3.84 8.87
C VAL A 5 -8.21 -4.86 7.76
N LEU A 6 -8.29 -6.16 8.05
CA LEU A 6 -8.08 -7.21 7.04
C LEU A 6 -9.09 -7.10 5.89
N LYS A 7 -10.36 -6.79 6.19
CA LYS A 7 -11.37 -6.51 5.16
C LYS A 7 -10.99 -5.30 4.30
N ALA A 8 -10.51 -4.21 4.91
CA ALA A 8 -10.08 -3.03 4.19
C ALA A 8 -8.87 -3.31 3.28
N ILE A 9 -7.87 -4.07 3.75
CA ILE A 9 -6.73 -4.51 2.93
C ILE A 9 -7.22 -5.32 1.72
N LYS A 10 -8.12 -6.28 1.93
CA LYS A 10 -8.70 -7.08 0.84
C LYS A 10 -9.47 -6.23 -0.17
N THR A 11 -10.23 -5.24 0.31
CA THR A 11 -10.96 -4.32 -0.56
C THR A 11 -10.01 -3.45 -1.37
N GLU A 12 -8.95 -2.93 -0.75
CA GLU A 12 -7.94 -2.12 -1.44
C GLU A 12 -7.16 -2.95 -2.45
N ARG A 13 -6.73 -4.16 -2.09
CA ARG A 13 -6.06 -5.09 -3.01
C ARG A 13 -6.89 -5.34 -4.26
N LYS A 14 -8.19 -5.60 -4.10
CA LYS A 14 -9.13 -5.73 -5.22
C LYS A 14 -9.23 -4.44 -6.04
N ARG A 15 -9.30 -3.28 -5.40
CA ARG A 15 -9.37 -1.97 -6.09
C ARG A 15 -8.12 -1.71 -6.93
N GLN A 16 -6.94 -2.10 -6.43
CA GLN A 16 -5.67 -2.00 -7.15
C GLN A 16 -5.64 -2.92 -8.37
N ASP A 17 -6.09 -4.18 -8.22
CA ASP A 17 -6.28 -5.10 -9.36
C ASP A 17 -7.24 -4.54 -10.41
N ASP A 18 -8.40 -4.04 -9.97
CA ASP A 18 -9.40 -3.49 -10.89
C ASP A 18 -8.86 -2.23 -11.62
N LYS A 19 -7.95 -1.47 -10.99
CA LYS A 19 -7.36 -0.25 -11.55
C LYS A 19 -6.20 -0.55 -12.51
N TRP A 20 -5.34 -1.51 -12.17
CA TRP A 20 -4.05 -1.72 -12.84
C TRP A 20 -3.98 -3.02 -13.63
N GLY A 21 -4.98 -3.89 -13.50
CA GLY A 21 -5.03 -5.19 -14.17
C GLY A 21 -4.14 -6.23 -13.49
N ASP A 22 -3.76 -7.25 -14.26
CA ASP A 22 -2.86 -8.31 -13.80
C ASP A 22 -1.43 -7.77 -13.64
N GLN A 23 -0.91 -7.85 -12.41
CA GLN A 23 0.43 -7.42 -12.02
C GLN A 23 1.33 -8.60 -11.64
N SER A 24 0.87 -9.84 -11.83
CA SER A 24 1.62 -11.06 -11.46
C SER A 24 2.98 -11.18 -12.15
N GLY A 25 3.15 -10.57 -13.32
CA GLY A 25 4.40 -10.55 -14.08
C GLY A 25 5.42 -9.51 -13.63
N ASN A 26 5.11 -8.65 -12.64
CA ASN A 26 6.03 -7.64 -12.14
C ASN A 26 7.26 -8.28 -11.49
N HIS A 27 8.44 -7.78 -11.85
CA HIS A 27 9.70 -8.17 -11.23
C HIS A 27 9.72 -7.73 -9.75
N PRO A 28 10.39 -8.47 -8.83
CA PRO A 28 10.49 -8.08 -7.42
C PRO A 28 10.98 -6.64 -7.18
N PHE A 29 11.86 -6.12 -8.04
CA PHE A 29 12.29 -4.72 -7.99
C PHE A 29 11.15 -3.71 -8.23
N GLU A 30 10.24 -4.00 -9.16
CA GLU A 30 9.09 -3.14 -9.44
C GLU A 30 8.15 -3.13 -8.24
N TRP A 31 7.89 -4.30 -7.64
CA TRP A 31 7.14 -4.40 -6.39
C TRP A 31 7.77 -3.62 -5.24
N MET A 32 9.09 -3.69 -5.08
CA MET A 32 9.79 -2.90 -4.06
C MET A 32 9.68 -1.40 -4.32
N SER A 33 9.65 -0.98 -5.58
CA SER A 33 9.46 0.42 -5.95
C SER A 33 8.04 0.90 -5.60
N ILE A 34 7.02 0.11 -5.93
CA ILE A 34 5.61 0.40 -5.61
C ILE A 34 5.40 0.41 -4.09
N LEU A 35 5.95 -0.57 -3.37
CA LEU A 35 5.86 -0.63 -1.91
C LEU A 35 6.55 0.57 -1.25
N GLY A 36 7.71 0.98 -1.79
CA GLY A 36 8.45 2.15 -1.32
C GLY A 36 7.69 3.45 -1.50
N GLU A 37 6.94 3.60 -2.60
CA GLU A 37 6.06 4.74 -2.84
C GLU A 37 4.97 4.85 -1.78
N GLU A 38 4.19 3.78 -1.56
CA GLU A 38 3.12 3.77 -0.55
C GLU A 38 3.66 3.96 0.88
N PHE A 39 4.85 3.40 1.17
CA PHE A 39 5.51 3.63 2.46
C PHE A 39 5.94 5.09 2.64
N GLY A 40 6.40 5.74 1.57
CA GLY A 40 6.70 7.16 1.54
C GLY A 40 5.47 8.02 1.80
N GLU A 41 4.33 7.71 1.17
CA GLU A 41 3.05 8.39 1.41
C GLU A 41 2.57 8.22 2.86
N LEU A 42 2.73 7.03 3.45
CA LEU A 42 2.44 6.81 4.86
C LEU A 42 3.34 7.66 5.77
N CYS A 43 4.63 7.76 5.47
CA CYS A 43 5.55 8.62 6.21
C CYS A 43 5.14 10.09 6.09
N GLU A 44 4.77 10.54 4.90
CA GLU A 44 4.24 11.90 4.66
C GLU A 44 2.99 12.13 5.51
N ALA A 45 1.99 11.23 5.47
CA ALA A 45 0.77 11.37 6.25
C ALA A 45 1.03 11.49 7.76
N VAL A 46 1.95 10.69 8.31
CA VAL A 46 2.34 10.77 9.72
C VAL A 46 3.04 12.09 10.04
N ASN A 47 3.99 12.51 9.20
CA ASN A 47 4.75 13.75 9.41
C ASN A 47 3.82 14.97 9.36
N GLU A 48 2.96 15.06 8.35
CA GLU A 48 2.02 16.17 8.17
C GLU A 48 1.02 16.24 9.34
N THR A 49 0.62 15.09 9.89
CA THR A 49 -0.24 15.01 11.09
C THR A 49 0.48 15.50 12.35
N CYS A 50 1.72 15.09 12.56
CA CYS A 50 2.44 15.35 13.81
C CYS A 50 3.05 16.76 13.85
N PHE A 51 3.59 17.23 12.73
CA PHE A 51 4.27 18.52 12.63
C PHE A 51 3.33 19.68 12.25
N HIS A 52 2.05 19.41 11.96
CA HIS A 52 1.05 20.41 11.59
C HIS A 52 1.55 21.36 10.48
N ASN A 53 2.02 20.80 9.37
CA ASN A 53 2.53 21.59 8.26
C ASN A 53 1.38 22.40 7.60
N PRO A 54 1.47 23.74 7.56
CA PRO A 54 0.40 24.58 7.02
C PRO A 54 0.35 24.60 5.48
N THR A 55 1.34 24.02 4.81
CA THR A 55 1.46 24.07 3.35
C THR A 55 0.57 23.03 2.66
N HIS A 56 0.46 21.84 3.24
CA HIS A 56 -0.32 20.72 2.72
C HIS A 56 -1.15 20.03 3.82
N PRO A 57 -2.03 20.76 4.53
CA PRO A 57 -2.80 20.21 5.64
C PRO A 57 -3.68 19.02 5.24
N GLU A 58 -4.06 18.91 3.95
CA GLU A 58 -4.83 17.81 3.39
C GLU A 58 -4.09 16.47 3.33
N LYS A 59 -2.75 16.48 3.47
CA LYS A 59 -1.92 15.28 3.45
C LYS A 59 -1.81 14.60 4.81
N GLY A 60 -2.10 15.32 5.90
CA GLY A 60 -2.16 14.77 7.25
C GLY A 60 -3.55 14.25 7.65
N GLY A 61 -3.67 13.84 8.89
CA GLY A 61 -4.90 13.33 9.51
C GLY A 61 -4.91 11.80 9.69
N LEU A 62 -5.66 11.34 10.70
CA LEU A 62 -5.80 9.91 11.02
C LEU A 62 -6.38 9.11 9.86
N ASP A 63 -7.26 9.71 9.05
CA ASP A 63 -7.84 9.06 7.87
C ASP A 63 -6.79 8.80 6.79
N LYS A 64 -5.83 9.71 6.60
CA LYS A 64 -4.71 9.55 5.65
C LYS A 64 -3.73 8.50 6.14
N ILE A 65 -3.34 8.56 7.41
CA ILE A 65 -2.49 7.53 8.02
C ILE A 65 -3.14 6.15 7.87
N TYR A 66 -4.44 6.03 8.16
CA TYR A 66 -5.16 4.78 8.01
C TYR A 66 -5.17 4.32 6.54
N LYS A 67 -5.51 5.21 5.61
CA LYS A 67 -5.54 4.90 4.17
C LYS A 67 -4.20 4.40 3.66
N GLU A 68 -3.11 5.13 3.89
CA GLU A 68 -1.81 4.75 3.32
C GLU A 68 -1.24 3.51 4.01
N ALA A 69 -1.54 3.28 5.30
CA ALA A 69 -1.21 2.00 5.95
C ALA A 69 -1.94 0.80 5.32
N ILE A 70 -3.20 0.98 4.91
CA ILE A 70 -3.95 -0.05 4.17
C ILE A 70 -3.35 -0.28 2.79
N HIS A 71 -2.93 0.78 2.09
CA HIS A 71 -2.28 0.66 0.79
C HIS A 71 -0.94 -0.11 0.88
N VAL A 72 -0.07 0.24 1.83
CA VAL A 72 1.20 -0.48 2.08
C VAL A 72 0.94 -1.97 2.29
N ALA A 73 -0.03 -2.31 3.13
CA ALA A 73 -0.38 -3.70 3.41
C ALA A 73 -0.97 -4.41 2.17
N ALA A 74 -1.75 -3.71 1.34
CA ALA A 74 -2.30 -4.26 0.10
C ALA A 74 -1.20 -4.56 -0.92
N VAL A 75 -0.22 -3.66 -1.09
CA VAL A 75 0.93 -3.88 -1.98
C VAL A 75 1.82 -5.02 -1.47
N ALA A 76 2.10 -5.08 -0.17
CA ALA A 76 2.85 -6.19 0.42
C ALA A 76 2.14 -7.54 0.20
N THR A 77 0.81 -7.55 0.26
CA THR A 77 -0.01 -8.73 -0.06
C THR A 77 0.14 -9.11 -1.53
N ALA A 78 0.04 -8.14 -2.44
CA ALA A 78 0.19 -8.35 -3.89
C ALA A 78 1.57 -8.93 -4.26
N LEU A 79 2.64 -8.40 -3.66
CA LEU A 79 3.99 -8.95 -3.81
C LEU A 79 4.07 -10.41 -3.33
N ALA A 80 3.52 -10.72 -2.16
CA ALA A 80 3.51 -12.09 -1.66
C ALA A 80 2.73 -13.05 -2.59
N GLU A 81 1.59 -12.60 -3.13
CA GLU A 81 0.83 -13.34 -4.14
C GLU A 81 1.66 -13.59 -5.41
N ALA A 82 2.35 -12.57 -5.93
CA ALA A 82 3.20 -12.69 -7.12
C ALA A 82 4.35 -13.69 -6.91
N VAL A 83 4.98 -13.67 -5.73
CA VAL A 83 6.04 -14.64 -5.37
C VAL A 83 5.50 -16.07 -5.32
N LEU A 84 4.29 -16.28 -4.77
CA LEU A 84 3.66 -17.61 -4.72
C LEU A 84 3.21 -18.12 -6.10
N GLN A 85 2.90 -17.21 -7.03
CA GLN A 85 2.48 -17.55 -8.40
C GLN A 85 3.66 -17.79 -9.34
N THR A 86 4.83 -17.21 -9.04
CA THR A 86 6.04 -17.45 -9.81
C THR A 86 6.53 -18.87 -9.53
N PRO A 87 6.59 -19.78 -10.54
CA PRO A 87 7.14 -21.11 -10.31
C PRO A 87 8.60 -20.95 -9.86
N CYS A 88 8.90 -21.50 -8.69
CA CYS A 88 10.22 -21.51 -8.04
C CYS A 88 11.33 -21.69 -9.10
N THR A 89 12.04 -20.62 -9.45
CA THR A 89 13.33 -20.73 -10.10
C THR A 89 14.37 -20.54 -9.00
N ASP A 90 14.64 -21.63 -8.29
CA ASP A 90 15.91 -21.80 -7.59
C ASP A 90 17.03 -22.05 -8.61
#